data_AF-A0A4Q8M913-F1
#
_entry.id   AF-A0A4Q8M913-F1
#
_cell.length_a   1.000
_cell.length_b   1.000
_cell.length_c   1.000
_cell.angle_alpha   90.00
_cell.angle_beta   90.00
_cell.angle_gamma   90.00
#
_symmetry.space_group_name_H-M   'P 1'
#
loop_
_entity.id
_entity.type
_entity.pdbx_description
1 polymer ?
#
loop_
_entity_poly.entity_id
_entity_poly.type
_entity_poly.pdbx_seq_one_letter_code
_entity_poly.pdbx_strand_id
1 'polypeptide(L)'
;MPNPRLTPGQLELARALIDEVRGRLRALSGGDPELLFAYRRKVAKELTYDERSKPMERRRLKQLKMKEQGGICSLCNEVLPERGAVLDRARAIDGYTAENTRLIHPHCDTAQQAAKGYS
;
A
#
# COMPACT_ATOMS: atom_id res chain seq x y z
N MET A 1 13.88 7.87 -0.76
CA MET A 1 14.32 7.21 -2.00
C MET A 1 13.13 7.01 -2.90
N PRO A 2 13.24 7.22 -4.22
CA PRO A 2 12.15 6.95 -5.14
C PRO A 2 11.83 5.45 -5.18
N ASN A 3 10.55 5.12 -5.36
CA ASN A 3 10.14 3.74 -5.58
C ASN A 3 10.70 3.24 -6.92
N PRO A 4 11.08 1.95 -7.03
CA PRO A 4 11.56 1.39 -8.29
C PRO A 4 10.49 1.54 -9.37
N ARG A 5 10.93 1.90 -10.58
CA ARG A 5 10.09 1.95 -11.78
C ARG A 5 10.54 0.87 -12.74
N LEU A 6 9.58 0.23 -13.39
CA LEU A 6 9.88 -0.75 -14.43
C LEU A 6 10.54 -0.05 -15.62
N THR A 7 11.59 -0.66 -16.16
CA THR A 7 12.17 -0.25 -17.45
C THR A 7 11.20 -0.55 -18.60
N PRO A 8 11.39 0.01 -19.81
CA PRO A 8 10.55 -0.31 -20.96
C PRO A 8 10.46 -1.82 -21.25
N GLY A 9 11.58 -2.55 -21.19
CA GLY A 9 11.58 -4.00 -21.39
C GLY A 9 10.83 -4.76 -20.29
N GLN A 10 10.94 -4.33 -19.03
CA GLN A 10 10.19 -4.92 -17.93
C GLN A 10 8.69 -4.64 -18.01
N LEU A 11 8.30 -3.48 -18.56
CA LEU A 11 6.89 -3.14 -18.82
C LEU A 11 6.27 -4.10 -19.84
N GLU A 12 7.00 -4.46 -20.90
CA GLU A 12 6.52 -5.44 -21.89
C GLU A 12 6.33 -6.82 -21.27
N LEU A 13 7.27 -7.28 -20.45
CA LEU A 13 7.13 -8.53 -19.70
C LEU A 13 5.91 -8.51 -18.76
N ALA A 14 5.70 -7.39 -18.06
CA ALA A 14 4.54 -7.23 -17.19
C ALA A 14 3.22 -7.23 -17.98
N ARG A 15 3.17 -6.61 -19.16
CA ARG A 15 2.00 -6.63 -20.05
C ARG A 15 1.67 -8.04 -20.51
N ALA A 16 2.67 -8.79 -20.95
CA ALA A 16 2.49 -10.18 -21.36
C ALA A 16 1.92 -11.05 -20.22
N LEU A 17 2.46 -10.92 -19.00
CA LEU A 17 1.95 -11.62 -17.82
C LEU A 17 0.51 -11.21 -17.48
N ILE A 18 0.18 -9.92 -17.56
CA ILE A 18 -1.18 -9.43 -17.33
C ILE A 18 -2.17 -10.07 -18.31
N ASP A 19 -1.80 -10.21 -19.58
CA ASP A 19 -2.66 -10.84 -20.59
C ASP A 19 -2.86 -12.33 -20.33
N GLU A 20 -1.81 -13.04 -19.89
CA GLU A 20 -1.92 -14.42 -19.43
C GLU A 20 -2.89 -14.55 -18.25
N VAL A 21 -2.74 -13.71 -17.22
CA VAL A 21 -3.63 -13.70 -16.05
C VAL A 21 -5.07 -13.41 -16.48
N ARG A 22 -5.30 -12.45 -17.38
CA ARG A 22 -6.64 -12.16 -17.92
C ARG A 22 -7.25 -13.35 -18.64
N GLY A 23 -6.45 -14.08 -19.44
CA GLY A 23 -6.88 -15.31 -20.10
C GLY A 23 -7.30 -16.38 -19.11
N ARG A 24 -6.46 -16.67 -18.11
CA ARG A 24 -6.74 -17.63 -17.04
C ARG A 24 -8.01 -17.27 -16.26
N LEU A 25 -8.20 -15.98 -15.93
CA LEU A 25 -9.38 -15.51 -15.22
C LEU A 25 -10.67 -15.69 -16.04
N ARG A 26 -10.65 -15.42 -17.35
CA ARG A 26 -11.79 -15.64 -18.25
C ARG A 26 -12.13 -17.13 -18.37
N ALA A 27 -11.13 -17.99 -18.46
CA ALA A 27 -11.33 -19.44 -18.51
C ALA A 27 -11.93 -19.95 -17.19
N LEU A 28 -11.39 -19.51 -16.04
CA LEU A 28 -11.87 -19.90 -14.71
C LEU A 28 -13.30 -19.44 -14.44
N SER A 29 -13.72 -18.31 -15.03
CA SER A 29 -15.10 -17.83 -14.87
C SER A 29 -16.10 -18.58 -15.76
N GLY A 30 -15.67 -19.43 -16.70
CA GLY A 30 -16.58 -20.18 -17.58
C GLY A 30 -17.51 -19.29 -18.42
N GLY A 31 -17.11 -18.04 -18.68
CA GLY A 31 -17.95 -17.05 -19.37
C GLY A 31 -18.89 -16.24 -18.46
N ASP A 32 -18.98 -16.54 -17.16
CA ASP A 32 -19.77 -15.77 -16.20
C ASP A 32 -19.12 -14.40 -15.92
N PRO A 33 -19.79 -13.28 -16.24
CA PRO A 33 -19.25 -11.93 -16.02
C PRO A 33 -19.17 -11.52 -14.54
N GLU A 34 -20.07 -11.98 -13.68
CA GLU A 34 -20.05 -11.66 -12.25
C GLU A 34 -18.89 -12.38 -11.55
N LEU A 35 -18.70 -13.66 -11.88
CA LEU A 35 -17.60 -14.44 -11.36
C LEU A 35 -16.24 -13.92 -11.85
N LEU A 36 -16.14 -13.52 -13.12
CA LEU A 36 -14.95 -12.87 -13.67
C LEU A 36 -14.61 -11.56 -12.93
N PHE A 37 -15.63 -10.75 -12.61
CA PHE A 37 -15.47 -9.54 -11.82
C PHE A 37 -14.96 -9.85 -10.40
N ALA A 38 -15.56 -10.84 -9.73
CA ALA A 38 -15.18 -11.27 -8.39
C ALA A 38 -13.72 -11.74 -8.34
N TYR A 39 -13.28 -12.56 -9.29
CA TYR A 39 -11.89 -13.04 -9.35
C TYR A 39 -10.89 -11.91 -9.60
N ARG A 40 -11.18 -10.98 -10.52
CA ARG A 40 -10.30 -9.82 -10.77
C ARG A 40 -10.09 -9.00 -9.51
N ARG A 41 -11.17 -8.70 -8.79
CA ARG A 41 -11.09 -7.97 -7.51
C ARG A 41 -10.31 -8.74 -6.46
N LYS A 42 -10.51 -10.06 -6.37
CA LYS A 42 -9.79 -10.92 -5.42
C LYS A 42 -8.28 -10.90 -5.70
N VAL A 43 -7.86 -11.12 -6.95
CA VAL A 43 -6.44 -11.11 -7.33
C VAL A 43 -5.81 -9.74 -7.05
N ALA A 44 -6.44 -8.66 -7.50
CA ALA A 44 -5.91 -7.30 -7.25
C ALA A 44 -5.78 -7.00 -5.74
N LYS A 45 -6.74 -7.46 -4.94
CA LYS A 45 -6.74 -7.31 -3.48
C LYS A 45 -5.60 -8.08 -2.82
N GLU A 46 -5.37 -9.34 -3.19
CA GLU A 46 -4.28 -10.15 -2.63
C GLU A 46 -2.91 -9.58 -3.02
N LEU A 47 -2.70 -9.20 -4.28
CA LEU A 47 -1.43 -8.55 -4.70
C LEU A 47 -1.16 -7.24 -3.93
N THR A 48 -2.23 -6.49 -3.59
CA THR A 48 -2.10 -5.30 -2.73
C THR A 48 -1.71 -5.67 -1.30
N TYR A 49 -2.13 -6.84 -0.80
CA TYR A 49 -1.76 -7.32 0.53
C TYR A 49 -0.31 -7.78 0.59
N ASP A 50 0.22 -8.33 -0.49
CA ASP A 50 1.65 -8.67 -0.57
C ASP A 50 2.53 -7.42 -0.42
N GLU A 51 2.08 -6.26 -0.95
CA GLU A 51 2.81 -4.99 -0.79
C GLU A 51 2.55 -4.32 0.57
N ARG A 52 1.30 -4.35 1.07
CA ARG A 52 0.85 -3.48 2.16
C ARG A 52 0.39 -4.20 3.43
N SER A 53 0.50 -5.52 3.47
CA SER A 53 -0.09 -6.39 4.50
C SER A 53 -1.62 -6.30 4.54
N LYS A 54 -2.28 -7.10 5.38
CA LYS A 54 -3.75 -7.06 5.54
C LYS A 54 -4.17 -5.84 6.36
N PRO A 55 -5.41 -5.32 6.19
CA PRO A 55 -5.89 -4.16 6.94
C PRO A 55 -5.81 -4.31 8.46
N MET A 56 -6.06 -5.52 8.99
CA MET A 56 -5.98 -5.80 10.42
C MET A 56 -4.54 -5.73 10.95
N GLU A 57 -3.56 -6.17 10.17
CA GLU A 57 -2.14 -6.08 10.52
C GLU A 57 -1.71 -4.61 10.57
N ARG A 58 -2.10 -3.81 9.58
CA ARG A 58 -1.85 -2.36 9.60
C ARG A 58 -2.53 -1.65 10.76
N ARG A 59 -3.76 -2.05 11.13
CA ARG A 59 -4.46 -1.49 12.30
C ARG A 59 -3.71 -1.80 13.59
N ARG A 60 -3.23 -3.04 13.74
CA ARG A 60 -2.41 -3.46 14.89
C ARG A 60 -1.10 -2.68 14.94
N LEU A 61 -0.41 -2.55 13.82
CA LEU A 61 0.83 -1.79 13.72
C LEU A 61 0.62 -0.31 14.08
N LYS A 62 -0.48 0.30 13.62
CA LYS A 62 -0.85 1.66 14.02
C LYS A 62 -1.05 1.79 15.53
N GLN A 63 -1.72 0.83 16.17
CA GLN A 63 -1.86 0.86 17.63
C GLN A 63 -0.53 0.69 18.36
N LEU A 64 0.35 -0.18 17.86
CA LEU A 64 1.70 -0.36 18.38
C LEU A 64 2.49 0.95 18.29
N LYS A 65 2.53 1.57 17.11
CA LYS A 65 3.25 2.83 16.87
C LYS A 65 2.71 3.99 17.70
N MET A 66 1.41 4.03 17.94
CA MET A 66 0.81 5.07 18.80
C MET A 66 1.38 5.00 20.22
N LYS A 67 1.57 3.79 20.75
CA LYS A 67 2.17 3.59 22.07
C LYS A 67 3.66 3.88 22.07
N GLU A 68 4.40 3.35 21.09
CA GLU A 68 5.86 3.55 20.97
C GLU A 68 6.25 5.02 20.84
N GLN A 69 5.45 5.80 20.10
CA GLN A 69 5.68 7.24 19.91
C GLN A 69 5.06 8.11 21.01
N GLY A 70 4.46 7.53 22.04
CA GLY A 70 3.77 8.28 23.10
C GLY A 70 2.63 9.17 22.58
N GLY A 71 2.02 8.80 21.45
CA GLY A 71 1.00 9.61 20.80
C GLY A 71 1.52 10.89 20.13
N ILE A 72 2.82 11.01 19.89
CA ILE A 72 3.42 12.19 19.25
C ILE A 72 3.78 11.91 17.79
N CYS A 73 3.53 12.89 16.93
CA CYS A 73 3.90 12.84 15.53
C CYS A 73 5.41 13.01 15.39
N SER A 74 6.05 12.07 14.70
CA SER A 74 7.51 12.07 14.49
C SER A 74 8.04 13.17 13.54
N LEU A 75 7.18 14.08 13.07
CA LEU A 75 7.54 15.14 12.12
C LEU A 75 7.38 16.53 12.69
N CYS A 76 6.25 16.83 13.30
CA CYS A 76 5.99 18.15 13.90
C CYS A 76 6.13 18.14 15.43
N ASN A 77 6.32 16.97 16.06
CA ASN A 77 6.36 16.79 17.52
C ASN A 77 5.08 17.20 18.26
N GLU A 78 3.95 17.30 17.55
CA GLU A 78 2.64 17.55 18.15
C GLU A 78 1.87 16.25 18.41
N VAL A 79 0.86 16.32 19.27
CA VAL A 79 -0.02 15.20 19.61
C VAL A 79 -0.76 14.72 18.36
N LEU A 80 -0.69 13.41 18.09
CA LEU A 80 -1.42 12.75 17.02
C LEU A 80 -2.93 12.76 17.30
N PRO A 81 -3.76 12.87 16.26
CA PRO A 81 -5.21 12.84 16.44
C PRO A 81 -5.67 11.44 16.85
N GLU A 82 -6.76 11.38 17.60
CA GLU A 82 -7.40 10.12 18.02
C GLU A 82 -7.77 9.24 16.82
N ARG A 83 -8.17 9.88 15.71
CA ARG A 83 -8.50 9.23 14.43
C ARG A 83 -7.77 9.92 13.28
N GLY A 84 -7.51 9.15 12.22
CA GLY A 84 -6.95 9.70 10.98
C GLY A 84 -5.43 9.79 10.91
N ALA A 85 -4.67 9.49 11.97
CA ALA A 85 -3.21 9.43 11.87
C ALA A 85 -2.74 8.52 10.70
N VAL A 86 -1.73 8.93 9.95
CA VAL A 86 -1.24 8.20 8.78
C VAL A 86 -0.06 7.34 9.18
N LEU A 87 -0.08 6.09 8.71
CA LEU A 87 1.00 5.15 8.89
C LEU A 87 1.96 5.33 7.69
N ASP A 88 3.03 6.09 7.91
CA ASP A 88 4.01 6.52 6.92
C ASP A 88 5.19 5.54 6.85
N ARG A 89 5.49 5.06 5.64
CA ARG A 89 6.59 4.14 5.36
C ARG A 89 7.82 4.94 4.91
N ALA A 90 8.99 4.66 5.50
CA ALA A 90 10.25 5.25 5.04
C ALA A 90 10.58 4.80 3.60
N ARG A 91 10.35 3.52 3.28
CA ARG A 91 10.49 2.94 1.94
C ARG A 91 9.28 2.07 1.61
N ALA A 92 8.64 2.29 0.46
CA ALA A 92 7.42 1.54 0.14
C ALA A 92 7.68 0.03 -0.02
N ILE A 93 8.82 -0.35 -0.61
CA ILE A 93 9.18 -1.75 -0.88
C ILE A 93 9.39 -2.59 0.37
N ASP A 94 9.74 -1.96 1.50
CA ASP A 94 10.01 -2.65 2.77
C ASP A 94 8.70 -2.92 3.56
N GLY A 95 7.54 -2.61 2.97
CA GLY A 95 6.22 -2.95 3.53
C GLY A 95 5.87 -2.17 4.80
N TYR A 96 4.82 -2.61 5.48
CA TYR A 96 4.35 -2.02 6.74
C TYR A 96 4.90 -2.83 7.93
N THR A 97 6.13 -2.55 8.35
CA THR A 97 6.81 -3.19 9.51
C THR A 97 7.02 -2.20 10.65
N ALA A 98 7.41 -2.68 11.84
CA ALA A 98 7.70 -1.75 12.94
C ALA A 98 8.92 -0.87 12.62
N GLU A 99 9.90 -1.39 11.90
CA GLU A 99 11.18 -0.72 11.64
C GLU A 99 11.06 0.29 10.49
N ASN A 100 10.22 0.01 9.49
CA ASN A 100 10.06 0.84 8.30
C ASN A 100 8.95 1.89 8.43
N THR A 101 8.25 1.95 9.56
CA THR A 101 7.01 2.72 9.65
C THR A 101 6.93 3.60 10.89
N ARG A 102 6.31 4.77 10.72
CA ARG A 102 6.02 5.75 11.79
C ARG A 102 4.60 6.29 11.64
N LEU A 103 4.07 6.89 12.69
CA LEU A 103 2.79 7.60 12.66
C LEU A 103 2.97 9.11 12.59
N ILE A 104 2.23 9.71 11.67
CA ILE A 104 2.25 11.15 11.39
C ILE A 104 0.84 11.70 11.22
N HIS A 105 0.68 13.02 11.27
CA HIS A 105 -0.58 13.66 10.92
C HIS A 105 -0.87 13.57 9.42
N PRO A 106 -2.15 13.61 9.01
CA PRO A 106 -2.53 13.73 7.60
C PRO A 106 -1.86 14.90 6.89
N HIS A 107 -1.81 16.09 7.51
CA HIS A 107 -1.21 17.26 6.89
C HIS A 107 0.32 17.12 6.74
N CYS A 108 1.00 16.43 7.68
CA CYS A 108 2.41 16.12 7.55
C CYS A 108 2.68 15.12 6.42
N ASP A 109 1.80 14.13 6.22
CA ASP A 109 1.88 13.20 5.08
C ASP A 109 1.74 13.97 3.77
N THR A 110 0.68 14.79 3.62
CA THR A 110 0.48 15.62 2.42
C THR A 110 1.69 16.49 2.11
N ALA A 111 2.26 17.16 3.12
CA ALA A 111 3.45 17.99 2.94
C ALA A 111 4.67 17.15 2.48
N GLN A 112 4.85 15.94 3.01
CA GLN A 112 5.91 15.05 2.56
C GLN A 112 5.70 14.49 1.16
N GLN A 113 4.48 14.13 0.79
CA GLN A 113 4.18 13.64 -0.55
C GLN A 113 4.42 14.74 -1.59
N ALA A 114 3.98 15.97 -1.28
CA ALA A 114 4.27 17.14 -2.11
C ALA A 114 5.78 17.39 -2.26
N ALA A 115 6.54 17.30 -1.16
CA ALA A 115 8.01 17.44 -1.19
C ALA A 115 8.70 16.33 -2.02
N LYS A 116 8.08 15.16 -2.16
CA LYS A 116 8.54 14.04 -3.01
C LYS A 116 8.08 14.17 -4.48
N GLY A 117 7.33 15.22 -4.82
CA GLY A 117 6.81 15.45 -6.18
C GLY A 117 5.55 14.62 -6.51
N TYR A 118 4.86 14.11 -5.49
CA TYR A 118 3.53 13.53 -5.66
C TYR A 118 2.48 14.62 -5.42
N SER A 119 1.63 14.89 -6.41
CA SER A 119 0.50 15.84 -6.35
C SER A 119 -0.81 15.13 -6.08
#